data_AF-A0A193G3F8-F1
#
_entry.id   AF-A0A193G3F8-F1
#
_cell.length_a   1.000
_cell.length_b   1.000
_cell.length_c   1.000
_cell.angle_alpha   90.00
_cell.angle_beta   90.00
_cell.angle_gamma   90.00
#
_symmetry.space_group_name_H-M   'P 1'
#
loop_
_entity.id
_entity.type
_entity.pdbx_description
1 polymer ?
#
loop_
_entity_poly.entity_id
_entity_poly.type
_entity_poly.pdbx_seq_one_letter_code
_entity_poly.pdbx_strand_id
1 'polypeptide(L)'
;METTTVREQLLNHARVLLMTRGYNGFSYRDLATLVGVKTSSIHYYFPTKEDLVLEAVNTYSSEVLGHVRAIDGKQSAARQLEAYAQAFGMLMHDGDRICLCGMLASDIASLPDNIRGAVQAFFQANERWLEGVLALGRDDGTLRVSGDLGSAARALYAAFQGSVLAGRLFGSKARLQDVVASIRQGGHKKDRRK
;
A
#
# COMPACT_ATOMS: atom_id res chain seq x y z
N MET A 1 20.67 -14.76 16.46
CA MET A 1 20.21 -14.36 15.12
C MET A 1 19.53 -15.57 14.52
N GLU A 2 18.20 -15.58 14.44
CA GLU A 2 17.51 -16.66 13.73
C GLU A 2 17.89 -16.60 12.25
N THR A 3 18.30 -17.75 11.71
CA THR A 3 18.69 -17.88 10.30
C THR A 3 17.40 -17.96 9.48
N THR A 4 17.12 -16.95 8.66
CA THR A 4 15.94 -16.95 7.77
C THR A 4 15.95 -18.17 6.86
N THR A 5 14.87 -18.94 6.88
CA THR A 5 14.72 -20.17 6.08
C THR A 5 14.68 -19.86 4.58
N VAL A 6 15.00 -20.84 3.73
CA VAL A 6 14.92 -20.68 2.27
C VAL A 6 13.51 -20.25 1.82
N ARG A 7 12.46 -20.79 2.46
CA ARG A 7 11.06 -20.41 2.18
C ARG A 7 10.81 -18.94 2.45
N GLU A 8 11.26 -18.43 3.59
CA GLU A 8 11.12 -17.02 3.97
C GLU A 8 11.96 -16.11 3.07
N GLN A 9 13.16 -16.53 2.69
CA GLN A 9 13.99 -15.79 1.72
C GLN A 9 13.27 -15.69 0.37
N LEU A 10 12.69 -16.78 -0.13
CA LEU A 10 11.91 -16.78 -1.38
C LEU A 10 10.73 -15.81 -1.30
N LEU A 11 9.96 -15.84 -0.20
CA LEU A 11 8.83 -14.93 0.01
C LEU A 11 9.27 -13.46 0.07
N ASN A 12 10.34 -13.17 0.82
CA ASN A 12 10.86 -11.81 0.97
C ASN A 12 11.40 -11.25 -0.35
N HIS A 13 12.17 -12.03 -1.10
CA HIS A 13 12.65 -11.62 -2.43
C HIS A 13 11.50 -11.48 -3.43
N ALA A 14 10.51 -12.36 -3.41
CA ALA A 14 9.34 -12.26 -4.27
C ALA A 14 8.56 -10.97 -4.01
N ARG A 15 8.34 -10.61 -2.74
CA ARG A 15 7.71 -9.33 -2.37
C ARG A 15 8.48 -8.13 -2.93
N VAL A 16 9.80 -8.11 -2.81
CA VAL A 16 10.63 -7.03 -3.38
C VAL A 16 10.51 -6.96 -4.89
N LEU A 17 10.55 -8.10 -5.58
CA LEU A 17 10.38 -8.16 -7.04
C LEU A 17 8.99 -7.70 -7.48
N LEU A 18 7.94 -8.10 -6.75
CA LEU A 18 6.57 -7.64 -7.01
C LEU A 18 6.43 -6.12 -6.84
N MET A 19 7.04 -5.55 -5.80
CA MET A 19 7.01 -4.10 -5.53
C MET A 19 7.81 -3.25 -6.53
N THR A 20 8.72 -3.86 -7.29
CA THR A 20 9.62 -3.16 -8.22
C THR A 20 9.31 -3.45 -9.69
N ARG A 21 8.89 -4.67 -10.01
CA ARG A 21 8.74 -5.20 -11.38
C ARG A 21 7.34 -5.75 -11.70
N GLY A 22 6.45 -5.82 -10.72
CA GLY A 22 5.10 -6.38 -10.92
C GLY A 22 5.08 -7.90 -11.03
N TYR A 23 3.92 -8.44 -11.36
CA TYR A 23 3.70 -9.87 -11.53
C TYR A 23 4.51 -10.42 -12.71
N ASN A 24 4.48 -9.73 -13.84
CA ASN A 24 5.08 -10.22 -15.08
C ASN A 24 6.61 -10.05 -15.10
N GLY A 25 7.17 -9.19 -14.25
CA GLY A 25 8.58 -8.80 -14.29
C GLY A 25 9.57 -9.70 -13.55
N PHE A 26 9.17 -10.91 -13.12
CA PHE A 26 10.10 -11.90 -12.57
C PHE A 26 9.67 -13.35 -12.83
N SER A 27 10.65 -14.25 -12.73
CA SER A 27 10.52 -15.70 -12.85
C SER A 27 11.11 -16.43 -11.64
N TYR A 28 10.81 -17.72 -11.51
CA TYR A 28 11.46 -18.58 -10.52
C TYR A 28 12.97 -18.70 -10.73
N ARG A 29 13.47 -18.50 -11.96
CA ARG A 29 14.91 -18.47 -12.23
C ARG A 29 15.58 -17.26 -11.57
N ASP A 30 14.91 -16.10 -11.61
CA ASP A 30 15.41 -14.88 -10.97
C ASP A 30 15.49 -15.07 -9.45
N LEU A 31 14.42 -15.64 -8.85
CA LEU A 31 14.39 -15.96 -7.43
C LEU A 31 15.44 -16.99 -7.02
N ALA A 32 15.61 -18.05 -7.81
CA ALA A 32 16.60 -19.10 -7.55
C ALA A 32 18.01 -18.51 -7.50
N THR A 33 18.31 -17.61 -8.44
CA THR A 33 19.58 -16.88 -8.49
C THR A 33 19.79 -16.00 -7.26
N LEU A 34 18.76 -15.25 -6.84
CA LEU A 34 18.84 -14.36 -5.67
C LEU A 34 19.05 -15.13 -4.35
N VAL A 35 18.40 -16.27 -4.20
CA VAL A 35 18.44 -17.09 -2.97
C VAL A 35 19.63 -18.06 -2.97
N GLY A 36 20.25 -18.31 -4.13
CA GLY A 36 21.37 -19.25 -4.25
C GLY A 36 20.94 -20.73 -4.24
N VAL A 37 19.76 -21.03 -4.76
CA VAL A 37 19.20 -22.40 -4.81
C VAL A 37 18.90 -22.84 -6.25
N LYS A 38 18.65 -24.13 -6.45
CA LYS A 38 18.18 -24.63 -7.75
C LYS A 38 16.73 -24.22 -7.97
N THR A 39 16.35 -23.89 -9.19
CA THR A 39 14.95 -23.56 -9.54
C THR A 39 13.98 -24.69 -9.17
N SER A 40 14.38 -25.95 -9.32
CA SER A 40 13.59 -27.11 -8.90
C SER A 40 13.29 -27.13 -7.39
N SER A 41 14.18 -26.59 -6.56
CA SER A 41 13.97 -26.52 -5.10
C SER A 41 12.88 -25.51 -4.71
N ILE A 42 12.58 -24.52 -5.55
CA ILE A 42 11.51 -23.54 -5.26
C ILE A 42 10.15 -24.24 -5.28
N HIS A 43 9.93 -25.17 -6.21
CA HIS A 43 8.68 -25.92 -6.33
C HIS A 43 8.33 -26.77 -5.10
N TYR A 44 9.33 -27.13 -4.28
CA TYR A 44 9.09 -27.76 -2.98
C TYR A 44 8.40 -26.82 -1.98
N TYR A 45 8.75 -25.53 -2.00
CA TYR A 45 8.20 -24.53 -1.08
C TYR A 45 6.92 -23.89 -1.62
N PHE A 46 6.89 -23.62 -2.92
CA PHE A 46 5.81 -22.97 -3.63
C PHE A 46 5.58 -23.72 -4.94
N PRO A 47 4.57 -24.62 -5.00
CA PRO A 47 4.32 -25.46 -6.19
C PRO A 47 4.18 -24.65 -7.47
N THR A 48 3.49 -23.51 -7.39
CA THR A 48 3.28 -22.58 -8.50
C THR A 48 3.64 -21.13 -8.13
N LYS A 49 3.93 -20.32 -9.15
CA LYS A 49 4.12 -18.87 -8.98
C LYS A 49 2.88 -18.21 -8.36
N GLU A 50 1.69 -18.73 -8.68
CA GLU A 50 0.43 -18.28 -8.11
C GLU A 50 0.41 -18.47 -6.58
N ASP A 51 0.81 -19.63 -6.06
CA ASP A 51 0.88 -19.89 -4.61
C ASP A 51 1.81 -18.88 -3.91
N LEU A 52 3.00 -18.67 -4.47
CA LEU A 52 3.97 -17.71 -3.93
C LEU A 52 3.43 -16.28 -3.93
N VAL A 53 2.82 -15.84 -5.03
CA VAL A 53 2.32 -14.47 -5.16
C VAL A 53 1.10 -14.26 -4.28
N LEU A 54 0.19 -15.23 -4.18
CA LEU A 54 -0.96 -15.15 -3.31
C LEU A 54 -0.53 -15.02 -1.84
N GLU A 55 0.44 -15.83 -1.41
CA GLU A 55 1.01 -15.70 -0.06
C GLU A 55 1.68 -14.33 0.14
N ALA A 56 2.47 -13.87 -0.83
CA ALA A 56 3.11 -12.55 -0.78
C ALA A 56 2.08 -11.41 -0.63
N VAL A 57 0.96 -11.48 -1.35
CA VAL A 57 -0.15 -10.52 -1.25
C VAL A 57 -0.81 -10.58 0.12
N ASN A 58 -1.09 -11.78 0.63
CA ASN A 58 -1.75 -11.96 1.93
C ASN A 58 -0.87 -11.46 3.09
N THR A 59 0.41 -11.82 3.09
CA THR A 59 1.37 -11.35 4.09
C THR A 59 1.51 -9.82 4.03
N TYR A 60 1.73 -9.27 2.83
CA TYR A 60 1.82 -7.81 2.64
C TYR A 60 0.55 -7.08 3.10
N SER A 61 -0.62 -7.61 2.74
CA SER A 61 -1.92 -7.03 3.11
C SER A 61 -2.13 -7.05 4.62
N SER A 62 -1.80 -8.17 5.26
CA SER A 62 -1.91 -8.31 6.73
C SER A 62 -1.03 -7.29 7.44
N GLU A 63 0.23 -7.15 7.01
CA GLU A 63 1.16 -6.19 7.58
C GLU A 63 0.67 -4.75 7.37
N VAL A 64 0.40 -4.33 6.13
CA VAL A 64 0.00 -2.95 5.83
C VAL A 64 -1.31 -2.59 6.53
N LEU A 65 -2.33 -3.45 6.44
CA LEU A 65 -3.61 -3.18 7.09
C LEU A 65 -3.50 -3.26 8.62
N GLY A 66 -2.55 -4.04 9.16
CA GLY A 66 -2.19 -4.03 10.57
C GLY A 66 -1.68 -2.66 11.02
N HIS A 67 -0.76 -2.07 10.26
CA HIS A 67 -0.25 -0.72 10.53
C HIS A 67 -1.35 0.34 10.41
N VAL A 68 -2.19 0.26 9.38
CA VAL A 68 -3.31 1.19 9.19
C VAL A 68 -4.30 1.12 10.36
N ARG A 69 -4.63 -0.08 10.84
CA ARG A 69 -5.49 -0.27 12.03
C ARG A 69 -4.84 0.18 13.34
N ALA A 70 -3.51 0.22 13.40
CA ALA A 70 -2.77 0.66 14.57
C ALA A 70 -2.63 2.19 14.67
N ILE A 71 -3.06 2.94 13.65
CA ILE A 71 -3.12 4.41 13.72
C ILE A 71 -4.11 4.78 14.85
N ASP A 72 -3.64 5.59 15.80
CA ASP A 72 -4.40 5.96 16.99
C ASP A 72 -5.68 6.73 16.63
N GLY A 73 -6.81 6.06 16.81
CA GLY A 73 -8.13 6.60 16.52
C GLY A 73 -8.55 7.76 17.43
N LYS A 74 -7.81 8.06 18.49
CA LYS A 74 -8.04 9.25 19.34
C LYS A 74 -7.50 10.53 18.74
N GLN A 75 -6.63 10.45 17.73
CA GLN A 75 -6.10 11.62 17.04
C GLN A 75 -7.15 12.22 16.10
N SER A 76 -6.99 13.50 15.75
CA SER A 76 -7.85 14.13 14.74
C SER A 76 -7.68 13.46 13.37
N ALA A 77 -8.71 13.54 12.52
CA ALA A 77 -8.67 12.92 11.20
C ALA A 77 -7.47 13.39 10.36
N ALA A 78 -7.12 14.68 10.45
CA ALA A 78 -5.93 15.22 9.78
C ALA A 78 -4.62 14.54 10.23
N ARG A 79 -4.47 14.21 11.52
CA ARG A 79 -3.29 13.50 12.04
C ARG A 79 -3.28 12.03 11.63
N GLN A 80 -4.44 11.39 11.61
CA GLN A 80 -4.56 10.02 11.11
C GLN A 80 -4.17 9.93 9.62
N LEU A 81 -4.56 10.91 8.79
CA LEU A 81 -4.14 10.98 7.39
C LEU A 81 -2.64 11.27 7.23
N GLU A 82 -2.05 12.12 8.08
CA GLU A 82 -0.60 12.33 8.09
C GLU A 82 0.14 11.02 8.37
N ALA A 83 -0.30 10.24 9.37
CA ALA A 83 0.28 8.94 9.69
C ALA A 83 0.12 7.93 8.53
N TYR A 84 -1.05 7.93 7.88
CA TYR A 84 -1.31 7.11 6.70
C TYR A 84 -0.36 7.46 5.54
N ALA A 85 -0.18 8.75 5.26
CA ALA A 85 0.75 9.21 4.22
C ALA A 85 2.21 8.85 4.53
N GLN A 86 2.61 8.90 5.81
CA GLN A 86 3.93 8.46 6.25
C GLN A 86 4.17 6.97 5.96
N ALA A 87 3.16 6.12 6.17
CA ALA A 87 3.27 4.69 5.86
C ALA A 87 3.55 4.45 4.36
N PHE A 88 2.90 5.18 3.46
CA PHE A 88 3.24 5.15 2.03
C PHE A 88 4.67 5.63 1.76
N GLY A 89 5.12 6.68 2.48
CA GLY A 89 6.48 7.21 2.37
C GLY A 89 7.57 6.22 2.79
N MET A 90 7.29 5.32 3.74
CA MET A 90 8.22 4.27 4.16
C MET A 90 8.46 3.23 3.06
N LEU A 91 7.44 2.90 2.25
CA LEU A 91 7.58 1.98 1.12
C LEU A 91 8.60 2.48 0.08
N MET A 92 8.69 3.80 -0.10
CA MET A 92 9.59 4.46 -1.03
C MET A 92 11.03 4.65 -0.50
N HIS A 93 11.42 4.03 0.63
CA HIS A 93 12.75 4.23 1.22
C HIS A 93 13.90 3.85 0.26
N ASP A 94 13.73 2.81 -0.55
CA ASP A 94 14.74 2.34 -1.50
C ASP A 94 14.59 2.96 -2.91
N GLY A 95 13.74 3.99 -3.04
CA GLY A 95 13.49 4.74 -4.28
C GLY A 95 12.63 4.03 -5.34
N ASP A 96 12.79 2.71 -5.46
CA ASP A 96 12.24 1.94 -6.58
C ASP A 96 11.06 1.02 -6.20
N ARG A 97 10.83 0.84 -4.90
CA ARG A 97 9.72 0.05 -4.35
C ARG A 97 8.49 0.92 -4.16
N ILE A 98 7.34 0.44 -4.62
CA ILE A 98 6.02 1.04 -4.34
C ILE A 98 5.05 -0.02 -3.81
N CYS A 99 3.78 0.34 -3.62
CA CYS A 99 2.76 -0.57 -3.11
C CYS A 99 2.69 -1.86 -3.94
N LEU A 100 2.83 -3.01 -3.30
CA LEU A 100 2.79 -4.32 -3.96
C LEU A 100 1.46 -4.52 -4.69
N CYS A 101 0.34 -4.27 -4.01
CA CYS A 101 -0.99 -4.37 -4.62
C CYS A 101 -1.22 -3.31 -5.71
N GLY A 102 -0.60 -2.13 -5.59
CA GLY A 102 -0.61 -1.10 -6.64
C GLY A 102 0.11 -1.56 -7.92
N MET A 103 1.30 -2.18 -7.80
CA MET A 103 2.01 -2.79 -8.93
C MET A 103 1.23 -3.95 -9.56
N LEU A 104 0.61 -4.80 -8.74
CA LEU A 104 -0.19 -5.91 -9.26
C LEU A 104 -1.44 -5.42 -9.99
N ALA A 105 -2.07 -4.34 -9.52
CA ALA A 105 -3.23 -3.77 -10.18
C ALA A 105 -2.95 -3.29 -11.63
N SER A 106 -1.70 -2.95 -11.98
CA SER A 106 -1.34 -2.65 -13.38
C SER A 106 -1.17 -3.90 -14.25
N ASP A 107 -0.90 -5.06 -13.66
CA ASP A 107 -0.72 -6.35 -14.36
C ASP A 107 -2.02 -7.17 -14.44
N ILE A 108 -3.17 -6.51 -14.23
CA ILE A 108 -4.45 -7.15 -13.96
C ILE A 108 -4.91 -8.16 -15.03
N ALA A 109 -4.52 -7.99 -16.29
CA ALA A 109 -4.87 -8.90 -17.38
C ALA A 109 -4.16 -10.28 -17.25
N SER A 110 -3.04 -10.33 -16.54
CA SER A 110 -2.22 -11.53 -16.35
C SER A 110 -2.43 -12.19 -14.99
N LEU A 111 -3.20 -11.58 -14.09
CA LEU A 111 -3.38 -12.11 -12.74
C LEU A 111 -4.41 -13.25 -12.72
N PRO A 112 -4.07 -14.38 -12.06
CA PRO A 112 -5.05 -15.37 -11.62
C PRO A 112 -6.16 -14.75 -10.76
N ASP A 113 -7.37 -15.32 -10.82
CA ASP A 113 -8.57 -14.72 -10.20
C ASP A 113 -8.51 -14.64 -8.68
N ASN A 114 -7.86 -15.59 -8.02
CA ASN A 114 -7.63 -15.55 -6.58
C ASN A 114 -6.72 -14.37 -6.17
N ILE A 115 -5.66 -14.09 -6.92
CA ILE A 115 -4.75 -12.96 -6.69
C ILE A 115 -5.48 -11.66 -7.01
N ARG A 116 -6.25 -11.60 -8.11
CA ARG A 116 -7.13 -10.46 -8.42
C ARG A 116 -8.07 -10.16 -7.25
N GLY A 117 -8.76 -11.17 -6.72
CA GLY A 117 -9.65 -11.02 -5.57
C GLY A 117 -8.93 -10.50 -4.32
N ALA A 118 -7.72 -11.02 -4.03
CA ALA A 118 -6.92 -10.56 -2.90
C ALA A 118 -6.48 -9.09 -3.05
N VAL A 119 -6.07 -8.67 -4.26
CA VAL A 119 -5.73 -7.27 -4.54
C VAL A 119 -6.96 -6.35 -4.41
N GLN A 120 -8.13 -6.78 -4.91
CA GLN A 120 -9.38 -6.04 -4.74
C GLN A 120 -9.75 -5.87 -3.26
N ALA A 121 -9.63 -6.94 -2.46
CA ALA A 121 -9.90 -6.88 -1.03
C ALA A 121 -8.96 -5.90 -0.30
N PHE A 122 -7.68 -5.84 -0.70
CA PHE A 122 -6.73 -4.88 -0.17
C PHE A 122 -7.13 -3.42 -0.46
N PHE A 123 -7.53 -3.11 -1.70
CA PHE A 123 -8.00 -1.79 -2.09
C PHE A 123 -9.24 -1.39 -1.27
N GLN A 124 -10.24 -2.26 -1.23
CA GLN A 124 -11.48 -2.03 -0.49
C GLN A 124 -11.24 -1.83 1.01
N ALA A 125 -10.30 -2.55 1.62
CA ALA A 125 -9.98 -2.39 3.03
C ALA A 125 -9.38 -1.02 3.34
N ASN A 126 -8.50 -0.51 2.48
CA ASN A 126 -7.93 0.83 2.61
C ASN A 126 -8.99 1.92 2.40
N GLU A 127 -9.81 1.77 1.36
CA GLU A 127 -10.89 2.71 1.05
C GLU A 127 -11.90 2.81 2.21
N ARG A 128 -12.32 1.67 2.79
CA ARG A 128 -13.21 1.66 3.96
C ARG A 128 -12.61 2.35 5.17
N TRP A 129 -11.31 2.14 5.42
CA TRP A 129 -10.62 2.83 6.52
C TRP A 129 -10.57 4.34 6.28
N LEU A 130 -10.22 4.77 5.06
CA LEU A 130 -10.20 6.19 4.68
C LEU A 130 -11.60 6.82 4.76
N GLU A 131 -12.64 6.10 4.38
CA GLU A 131 -14.03 6.55 4.52
C GLU A 131 -14.37 6.92 5.98
N GLY A 132 -13.94 6.09 6.94
CA GLY A 132 -14.09 6.38 8.36
C GLY A 132 -13.31 7.62 8.81
N VAL A 133 -12.08 7.80 8.32
CA VAL A 133 -11.27 8.99 8.61
C VAL A 133 -11.88 10.26 8.01
N LEU A 134 -12.43 10.17 6.79
CA LEU A 134 -13.11 11.28 6.14
C LEU A 134 -14.42 11.65 6.85
N ALA A 135 -15.16 10.66 7.37
CA ALA A 135 -16.34 10.90 8.19
C ALA A 135 -15.97 11.70 9.46
N LEU A 136 -14.96 11.22 10.20
CA LEU A 136 -14.44 11.90 11.38
C LEU A 136 -13.98 13.33 11.07
N GLY A 137 -13.24 13.51 9.97
CA GLY A 137 -12.70 14.81 9.58
C GLY A 137 -13.75 15.82 9.11
N ARG A 138 -14.88 15.33 8.60
CA ARG A 138 -16.04 16.15 8.28
C ARG A 138 -16.75 16.61 9.56
N ASP A 139 -16.88 15.70 10.52
CA ASP A 139 -17.60 15.96 11.78
C ASP A 139 -16.78 16.86 12.73
N ASP A 140 -15.46 16.70 12.79
CA ASP A 140 -14.55 17.54 13.58
C ASP A 140 -14.09 18.83 12.87
N GLY A 141 -14.45 18.98 11.59
CA GLY A 141 -14.15 20.16 10.77
C GLY A 141 -12.69 20.28 10.33
N THR A 142 -11.85 19.25 10.52
CA THR A 142 -10.43 19.27 10.14
C THR A 142 -10.19 18.96 8.67
N LEU A 143 -11.14 18.30 7.99
CA LEU A 143 -11.05 17.92 6.58
C LEU A 143 -12.18 18.50 5.74
N ARG A 144 -11.86 18.89 4.50
CA ARG A 144 -12.82 19.37 3.51
C ARG A 144 -13.25 18.18 2.66
N VAL A 145 -14.44 17.67 2.93
CA VAL A 145 -15.03 16.57 2.19
C VAL A 145 -16.38 17.00 1.64
N SER A 146 -16.57 16.89 0.33
CA SER A 146 -17.83 17.20 -0.34
C SER A 146 -18.37 15.94 -1.01
N GLY A 147 -19.68 15.71 -0.89
CA GLY A 147 -20.36 14.59 -1.52
C GLY A 147 -20.30 13.29 -0.71
N ASP A 148 -20.43 12.18 -1.42
CA ASP A 148 -20.44 10.82 -0.86
C ASP A 148 -19.05 10.43 -0.30
N LEU A 149 -19.04 9.92 0.94
CA LEU A 149 -17.80 9.58 1.63
C LEU A 149 -17.08 8.41 0.97
N GLY A 150 -17.80 7.38 0.53
CA GLY A 150 -17.19 6.24 -0.15
C GLY A 150 -16.52 6.65 -1.46
N SER A 151 -17.14 7.54 -2.22
CA SER A 151 -16.56 8.10 -3.46
C SER A 151 -15.34 8.97 -3.17
N ALA A 152 -15.40 9.80 -2.13
CA ALA A 152 -14.25 10.60 -1.69
C ALA A 152 -13.09 9.71 -1.21
N ALA A 153 -13.37 8.62 -0.50
CA ALA A 153 -12.37 7.67 -0.03
C ALA A 153 -11.67 6.94 -1.18
N ARG A 154 -12.44 6.48 -2.18
CA ARG A 154 -11.89 5.91 -3.43
C ARG A 154 -10.99 6.89 -4.17
N ALA A 155 -11.45 8.14 -4.33
CA ALA A 155 -10.66 9.19 -4.99
C ALA A 155 -9.37 9.50 -4.22
N LEU A 156 -9.44 9.58 -2.89
CA LEU A 156 -8.28 9.83 -2.04
C LEU A 156 -7.27 8.66 -2.08
N TYR A 157 -7.75 7.42 -2.04
CA TYR A 157 -6.90 6.24 -2.17
C TYR A 157 -6.21 6.18 -3.55
N ALA A 158 -6.95 6.48 -4.61
CA ALA A 158 -6.39 6.61 -5.96
C ALA A 158 -5.32 7.70 -6.03
N ALA A 159 -5.52 8.83 -5.35
CA ALA A 159 -4.52 9.89 -5.26
C ALA A 159 -3.24 9.43 -4.52
N PHE A 160 -3.36 8.70 -3.40
CA PHE A 160 -2.21 8.11 -2.71
C PHE A 160 -1.43 7.13 -3.59
N GLN A 161 -2.13 6.21 -4.28
CA GLN A 161 -1.51 5.24 -5.20
C GLN A 161 -0.84 5.96 -6.38
N GLY A 162 -1.49 6.95 -6.96
CA GLY A 162 -0.92 7.79 -8.03
C GLY A 162 0.32 8.57 -7.55
N SER A 163 0.30 9.08 -6.31
CA SER A 163 1.42 9.81 -5.73
C SER A 163 2.64 8.94 -5.49
N VAL A 164 2.51 7.66 -5.10
CA VAL A 164 3.67 6.77 -5.01
C VAL A 164 4.20 6.35 -6.38
N LEU A 165 3.31 6.11 -7.36
CA LEU A 165 3.71 5.80 -8.73
C LEU A 165 4.48 6.97 -9.36
N ALA A 166 3.91 8.17 -9.30
CA ALA A 166 4.58 9.39 -9.76
C ALA A 166 5.82 9.68 -8.92
N GLY A 167 5.77 9.44 -7.61
CA GLY A 167 6.91 9.61 -6.73
C GLY A 167 8.10 8.73 -7.12
N ARG A 168 7.84 7.49 -7.58
CA ARG A 168 8.85 6.62 -8.18
C ARG A 168 9.39 7.20 -9.49
N LEU A 169 8.53 7.66 -10.39
CA LEU A 169 8.92 8.28 -11.66
C LEU A 169 9.81 9.52 -11.47
N PHE A 170 9.51 10.36 -10.48
CA PHE A 170 10.20 11.63 -10.24
C PHE A 170 11.24 11.57 -9.11
N GLY A 171 11.44 10.41 -8.47
CA GLY A 171 12.35 10.26 -7.32
C GLY A 171 12.00 11.16 -6.13
N SER A 172 10.72 11.44 -5.87
CA SER A 172 10.28 12.40 -4.85
C SER A 172 9.03 11.98 -4.10
N LYS A 173 9.04 12.15 -2.77
CA LYS A 173 7.91 11.86 -1.87
C LYS A 173 6.96 13.05 -1.68
N ALA A 174 7.28 14.22 -2.23
CA ALA A 174 6.51 15.46 -2.01
C ALA A 174 5.01 15.29 -2.35
N ARG A 175 4.71 14.50 -3.39
CA ARG A 175 3.34 14.24 -3.86
C ARG A 175 2.44 13.56 -2.82
N LEU A 176 3.00 12.80 -1.87
CA LEU A 176 2.21 12.23 -0.77
C LEU A 176 1.73 13.30 0.21
N GLN A 177 2.54 14.33 0.43
CA GLN A 177 2.19 15.45 1.31
C GLN A 177 1.14 16.34 0.63
N ASP A 178 1.23 16.53 -0.69
CA ASP A 178 0.26 17.28 -1.48
C ASP A 178 -1.16 16.68 -1.38
N VAL A 179 -1.26 15.34 -1.37
CA VAL A 179 -2.55 14.64 -1.19
C VAL A 179 -3.20 15.03 0.14
N VAL A 180 -2.44 14.95 1.24
CA VAL A 180 -2.95 15.32 2.57
C VAL A 180 -3.29 16.82 2.62
N ALA A 181 -2.42 17.68 2.08
CA ALA A 181 -2.64 19.13 2.08
C ALA A 181 -3.91 19.53 1.30
N SER A 182 -4.22 18.83 0.20
CA SER A 182 -5.35 19.15 -0.68
C SER A 182 -6.73 19.04 -0.01
N ILE A 183 -6.85 18.22 1.03
CA ILE A 183 -8.12 17.97 1.74
C ILE A 183 -8.16 18.52 3.17
N ARG A 184 -7.06 19.09 3.67
CA ARG A 184 -7.07 19.73 4.99
C ARG A 184 -7.84 21.05 4.95
N GLN A 185 -8.65 21.29 5.98
CA GLN A 185 -9.15 22.64 6.24
C GLN A 185 -8.08 23.43 7.01
N GLY A 186 -7.74 24.61 6.50
CA GLY A 186 -6.98 25.59 7.28
C GLY A 186 -7.81 25.99 8.49
N GLY A 187 -7.26 25.82 9.69
CA GLY A 187 -7.99 26.08 10.93
C GLY A 187 -8.63 27.46 10.91
N HIS A 188 -9.97 27.51 10.92
CA HIS A 188 -10.70 28.73 11.14
C HIS A 188 -10.34 29.21 12.55
N LYS A 189 -9.53 30.27 12.67
CA LYS A 189 -9.43 31.07 13.89
C LYS A 189 -10.84 31.60 14.21
N LYS A 190 -11.62 30.84 14.98
CA LYS A 190 -12.80 31.36 15.66
C LYS A 190 -12.33 32.18 16.85
N ASP A 191 -12.29 33.47 16.62
CA ASP A 191 -12.72 34.55 17.51
C ASP A 191 -11.98 34.76 18.85
N ARG A 192 -11.20 35.84 18.90
CA ARG A 192 -11.08 36.70 20.08
C ARG A 192 -11.24 38.16 19.64
N ARG A 193 -12.45 38.54 19.23
CA ARG A 193 -12.99 39.87 19.51
C ARG A 193 -13.98 39.77 20.67
N LYS A 194 -13.52 40.14 21.86
CA LYS A 194 -14.25 40.95 22.84
C LYS A 194 -13.22 41.57 23.78
#